data_AF-A0A945PES5-F1
#
_entry.id   AF-A0A945PES5-F1
#
_cell.length_a   1.000
_cell.length_b   1.000
_cell.length_c   1.000
_cell.angle_alpha   90.00
_cell.angle_beta   90.00
_cell.angle_gamma   90.00
#
_symmetry.space_group_name_H-M   'P 1'
#
loop_
_entity.id
_entity.type
_entity.pdbx_description
1 polymer ?
#
loop_
_entity_poly.entity_id
_entity_poly.type
_entity_poly.pdbx_seq_one_letter_code
_entity_poly.pdbx_strand_id
1 'polypeptide(L)'
;MRYDYGLFEGRQSLNHRRHFVIAALITVGVTTVANAKETVSLVGSDDATLSNPADRGESLSTQQIEEMVRRAVDLVGGMSTVVADTARLVVIKPNISIPMPRGSGVVTDARLIRAVAVLVHEAAPNAAIRIGEAPGGWIAPATADSVGYEANFFFKWLSDLISDGFEEGGYRDVARDLREQGIDIACIDMNWGRNDTLSFADGGLAEDEYIIAEPIMEADVWINCPVMKTHGPKITVSMKNRYGILPGSVYGVSKQRGTESHAGMPHAPSEAEELMVDLWRLAPEDLVVVDGIVGHEEGGLQNGTPIRTNQVLVGRNPVAVDLTAAYLMGFNPDDMEFALLADKVGLGPRRFDEVEVTGADLDEHRQRFKKAGGAYEGWFYGGEWAQVANYGMGPRYWTLKGPFAADHTLGAGELAALDPIPGEGDWSEPIWFDHDRIDLEEHFGNLSKSVVYGATWFSVAEEGPVRFLAGSDEGLTVWIDGQQIYTHEDRRSHKLGDDRLEGHLSAGEHLLVVRAVQGRGRFVFSFNICEPIDDMLYAGNTLPGLRYYPDRRRPDDF
;
A
#
# COMPACT_ATOMS: atom_id res chain seq x y z
N MET A 1 41.33 13.80 0.48
CA MET A 1 41.23 14.80 -0.59
C MET A 1 39.86 15.43 -0.46
N ARG A 2 39.80 16.74 -0.17
CA ARG A 2 38.54 17.48 0.01
C ARG A 2 37.91 17.70 -1.37
N TYR A 3 36.66 17.32 -1.54
CA TYR A 3 35.86 17.72 -2.69
C TYR A 3 35.43 19.17 -2.49
N ASP A 4 35.72 20.00 -3.48
CA ASP A 4 35.52 21.46 -3.48
C ASP A 4 34.10 21.75 -3.99
N TYR A 5 33.22 22.22 -3.11
CA TYR A 5 31.87 22.68 -3.45
C TYR A 5 31.92 24.20 -3.67
N GLY A 6 32.17 24.60 -4.92
CA GLY A 6 32.18 25.99 -5.35
C GLY A 6 30.78 26.55 -5.60
N LEU A 7 30.34 27.41 -4.68
CA LEU A 7 29.56 28.65 -4.83
C LEU A 7 28.73 28.84 -6.13
N PHE A 8 27.40 28.76 -5.97
CA PHE A 8 26.45 29.61 -6.70
C PHE A 8 25.47 30.22 -5.69
N GLU A 9 25.84 31.38 -5.13
CA GLU A 9 24.90 32.26 -4.47
C GLU A 9 24.18 33.14 -5.51
N GLY A 10 22.85 33.20 -5.40
CA GLY A 10 22.03 34.23 -6.01
C GLY A 10 21.21 33.78 -7.23
N ARG A 11 20.05 33.18 -6.97
CA ARG A 11 18.82 33.38 -7.76
C ARG A 11 17.58 32.97 -6.96
N GLN A 12 16.78 33.96 -6.58
CA GLN A 12 15.35 33.76 -6.36
C GLN A 12 14.70 33.29 -7.68
N SER A 13 13.66 32.46 -7.53
CA SER A 13 12.74 31.93 -8.54
C SER A 13 13.37 31.11 -9.68
N LEU A 14 13.26 29.78 -9.57
CA LEU A 14 13.16 28.89 -10.73
C LEU A 14 11.93 28.00 -10.53
N ASN A 15 10.94 28.29 -11.38
CA ASN A 15 9.68 27.58 -11.57
C ASN A 15 9.86 26.06 -11.45
N HIS A 16 9.19 25.46 -10.47
CA HIS A 16 9.13 24.01 -10.32
C HIS A 16 8.31 23.44 -11.49
N ARG A 17 8.99 22.75 -12.42
CA ARG A 17 8.38 22.21 -13.65
C ARG A 17 7.27 21.18 -13.38
N ARG A 18 7.28 20.51 -12.23
CA ARG A 18 6.24 19.54 -11.81
C ARG A 18 4.99 20.18 -11.18
N HIS A 19 5.04 21.43 -10.72
CA HIS A 19 3.90 22.07 -10.02
C HIS A 19 2.81 22.62 -10.94
N PHE A 20 3.13 22.93 -12.21
CA PHE A 20 2.19 23.60 -13.12
C PHE A 20 1.14 22.67 -13.77
N VAL A 21 1.29 21.35 -13.65
CA VAL A 21 0.35 20.39 -14.28
C VAL A 21 -0.78 19.98 -13.31
N ILE A 22 -0.57 20.07 -12.00
CA ILE A 22 -1.51 19.58 -10.98
C ILE A 22 -2.72 20.52 -10.80
N ALA A 23 -2.55 21.83 -10.98
CA ALA A 23 -3.63 22.81 -10.73
C ALA A 23 -4.73 22.87 -11.82
N ALA A 24 -4.53 22.26 -12.99
CA ALA A 24 -5.44 22.43 -14.14
C ALA A 24 -6.56 21.38 -14.26
N LEU A 25 -6.56 20.32 -13.44
CA LEU A 25 -7.57 19.25 -13.52
C LEU A 25 -8.79 19.44 -12.61
N ILE A 26 -8.81 20.46 -11.73
CA ILE A 26 -9.82 20.59 -10.67
C ILE A 26 -11.08 21.40 -11.12
N THR A 27 -11.20 21.85 -12.37
CA THR A 27 -12.32 22.75 -12.73
C THR A 27 -12.93 22.50 -14.10
N VAL A 28 -13.44 21.28 -14.37
CA VAL A 28 -14.50 21.10 -15.37
C VAL A 28 -15.49 20.05 -14.86
N GLY A 29 -16.78 20.41 -14.90
CA GLY A 29 -17.89 19.68 -14.28
C GLY A 29 -18.06 18.23 -14.71
N VAL A 30 -18.65 17.47 -13.78
CA VAL A 30 -19.01 16.06 -13.89
C VAL A 30 -19.97 15.86 -15.07
N THR A 31 -19.39 15.48 -16.20
CA THR A 31 -20.04 14.61 -17.19
C THR A 31 -19.39 13.26 -17.04
N THR A 32 -20.17 12.23 -16.69
CA THR A 32 -19.76 10.82 -16.60
C THR A 32 -19.29 10.34 -17.98
N VAL A 33 -18.04 10.61 -18.31
CA VAL A 33 -17.28 9.80 -19.25
C VAL A 33 -16.98 8.52 -18.48
N ALA A 34 -17.30 7.35 -19.04
CA ALA A 34 -16.83 6.10 -18.45
C ALA A 34 -15.32 6.22 -18.26
N ASN A 35 -14.86 6.24 -17.00
CA ASN A 35 -13.43 6.34 -16.72
C ASN A 35 -12.74 5.19 -17.46
N ALA A 36 -11.75 5.55 -18.30
CA ALA A 36 -10.94 4.53 -18.96
C ALA A 36 -10.27 3.69 -17.85
N LYS A 37 -10.33 2.37 -17.97
CA LYS A 37 -9.69 1.48 -17.00
C LYS A 37 -8.19 1.74 -16.99
N GLU A 38 -7.61 1.71 -15.80
CA GLU A 38 -6.16 1.84 -15.64
C GLU A 38 -5.47 0.56 -16.13
N THR A 39 -4.50 0.70 -17.03
CA THR A 39 -3.85 -0.46 -17.65
C THR A 39 -2.59 -0.87 -16.88
N VAL A 40 -2.50 -2.16 -16.56
CA VAL A 40 -1.30 -2.81 -16.00
C VAL A 40 -0.93 -3.98 -16.91
N SER A 41 0.34 -4.10 -17.31
CA SER A 41 0.83 -5.29 -18.00
C SER A 41 1.39 -6.30 -17.01
N LEU A 42 1.18 -7.58 -17.30
CA LEU A 42 1.77 -8.72 -16.60
C LEU A 42 2.53 -9.60 -17.60
N VAL A 43 3.80 -9.90 -17.33
CA VAL A 43 4.62 -10.80 -18.14
C VAL A 43 5.29 -11.84 -17.23
N GLY A 44 4.97 -13.11 -17.45
CA GLY A 44 5.67 -14.26 -16.86
C GLY A 44 6.87 -14.68 -17.70
N SER A 45 7.85 -15.37 -17.09
CA SER A 45 9.00 -15.90 -17.83
C SER A 45 8.62 -16.95 -18.87
N ASP A 46 7.45 -17.55 -18.72
CA ASP A 46 6.85 -18.57 -19.58
C ASP A 46 5.99 -17.98 -20.71
N ASP A 47 5.94 -16.65 -20.85
CA ASP A 47 5.27 -15.99 -21.97
C ASP A 47 5.87 -16.47 -23.30
N ALA A 48 5.05 -17.18 -24.09
CA ALA A 48 5.44 -17.79 -25.36
C ALA A 48 5.85 -16.78 -26.45
N THR A 49 5.62 -15.48 -26.23
CA THR A 49 6.05 -14.40 -27.12
C THR A 49 7.49 -13.96 -26.86
N LEU A 50 8.09 -14.36 -25.74
CA LEU A 50 9.51 -14.12 -25.45
C LEU A 50 10.40 -14.94 -26.39
N SER A 51 11.63 -14.46 -26.63
CA SER A 51 12.54 -15.17 -27.53
C SER A 51 13.15 -16.43 -26.88
N ASN A 52 13.26 -16.41 -25.54
CA ASN A 52 13.75 -17.53 -24.75
C ASN A 52 12.93 -17.70 -23.45
N PRO A 53 11.67 -18.19 -23.54
CA PRO A 53 10.83 -18.41 -22.39
C PRO A 53 11.43 -19.49 -21.46
N ALA A 54 11.12 -19.40 -20.18
CA ALA A 54 11.56 -20.32 -19.14
C ALA A 54 10.44 -20.62 -18.13
N ASP A 55 10.52 -21.78 -17.51
CA ASP A 55 9.60 -22.16 -16.43
C ASP A 55 9.69 -21.17 -15.26
N ARG A 56 8.56 -20.84 -14.65
CA ARG A 56 8.48 -19.84 -13.57
C ARG A 56 9.21 -20.26 -12.29
N GLY A 57 9.58 -21.54 -12.14
CA GLY A 57 10.40 -22.04 -11.04
C GLY A 57 11.91 -21.93 -11.26
N GLU A 58 12.38 -21.64 -12.48
CA GLU A 58 13.80 -21.67 -12.84
C GLU A 58 14.53 -20.34 -12.57
N SER A 59 15.86 -20.39 -12.49
CA SER A 59 16.66 -19.16 -12.42
C SER A 59 16.78 -18.52 -13.79
N LEU A 60 16.41 -17.26 -13.90
CA LEU A 60 16.48 -16.50 -15.14
C LEU A 60 17.88 -15.93 -15.38
N SER A 61 18.27 -15.84 -16.65
CA SER A 61 19.43 -15.07 -17.10
C SER A 61 19.12 -13.56 -17.15
N THR A 62 20.15 -12.72 -17.22
CA THR A 62 19.97 -11.27 -17.42
C THR A 62 19.20 -10.95 -18.70
N GLN A 63 19.49 -11.66 -19.79
CA GLN A 63 18.82 -11.44 -21.08
C GLN A 63 17.32 -11.76 -20.99
N GLN A 64 16.93 -12.84 -20.33
CA GLN A 64 15.51 -13.19 -20.16
C GLN A 64 14.76 -12.11 -19.37
N ILE A 65 15.37 -11.59 -18.30
CA ILE A 65 14.79 -10.49 -17.52
C ILE A 65 14.65 -9.23 -18.38
N GLU A 66 15.66 -8.91 -19.21
CA GLU A 66 15.58 -7.76 -20.12
C GLU A 66 14.46 -7.89 -21.14
N GLU A 67 14.24 -9.08 -21.69
CA GLU A 67 13.15 -9.37 -22.63
C GLU A 67 11.78 -9.25 -21.94
N MET A 68 11.64 -9.79 -20.73
CA MET A 68 10.41 -9.68 -19.94
C MET A 68 10.07 -8.22 -19.62
N VAL A 69 11.05 -7.44 -19.15
CA VAL A 69 10.84 -6.01 -18.83
C VAL A 69 10.48 -5.22 -20.08
N ARG A 70 11.18 -5.44 -21.20
CA ARG A 70 10.84 -4.80 -22.48
C ARG A 70 9.42 -5.13 -22.91
N ARG A 71 9.04 -6.41 -22.87
CA ARG A 71 7.70 -6.87 -23.25
C ARG A 71 6.62 -6.21 -22.40
N ALA A 72 6.82 -6.14 -21.08
CA ALA A 72 5.88 -5.51 -20.15
C ALA A 72 5.76 -4.00 -20.42
N VAL A 73 6.89 -3.31 -20.59
CA VAL A 73 6.89 -1.88 -20.95
C VAL A 73 6.22 -1.62 -22.29
N ASP A 74 6.42 -2.47 -23.31
CA ASP A 74 5.78 -2.35 -24.62
C ASP A 74 4.26 -2.51 -24.54
N LEU A 75 3.76 -3.39 -23.67
CA LEU A 75 2.32 -3.60 -23.44
C LEU A 75 1.61 -2.37 -22.88
N VAL A 76 2.33 -1.47 -22.18
CA VAL A 76 1.80 -0.18 -21.72
C VAL A 76 2.19 1.00 -22.62
N GLY A 77 2.59 0.73 -23.86
CA GLY A 77 2.87 1.73 -24.89
C GLY A 77 4.35 2.00 -25.17
N GLY A 78 5.27 1.36 -24.44
CA GLY A 78 6.71 1.48 -24.65
C GLY A 78 7.35 2.66 -23.93
N MET A 79 8.65 2.58 -23.66
CA MET A 79 9.37 3.56 -22.83
C MET A 79 9.35 4.98 -23.40
N SER A 80 9.31 5.14 -24.73
CA SER A 80 9.27 6.45 -25.40
C SER A 80 7.99 7.24 -25.13
N THR A 81 6.92 6.58 -24.65
CA THR A 81 5.68 7.26 -24.23
C THR A 81 5.76 7.82 -22.81
N VAL A 82 6.79 7.44 -22.05
CA VAL A 82 7.05 7.87 -20.67
C VAL A 82 8.24 8.83 -20.65
N VAL A 83 9.33 8.44 -21.27
CA VAL A 83 10.58 9.21 -21.35
C VAL A 83 10.69 9.84 -22.73
N ALA A 84 10.48 11.16 -22.79
CA ALA A 84 10.73 11.93 -24.00
C ALA A 84 12.22 11.93 -24.35
N ASP A 85 12.55 11.95 -25.64
CA ASP A 85 13.94 12.00 -26.14
C ASP A 85 14.72 13.23 -25.67
N THR A 86 14.01 14.29 -25.28
CA THR A 86 14.58 15.51 -24.68
C THR A 86 14.82 15.45 -23.17
N ALA A 87 14.45 14.35 -22.50
CA ALA A 87 14.66 14.19 -21.07
C ALA A 87 16.16 14.35 -20.74
N ARG A 88 16.45 15.11 -19.70
CA ARG A 88 17.81 15.39 -19.24
C ARG A 88 18.17 14.57 -18.01
N LEU A 89 17.22 14.34 -17.11
CA LEU A 89 17.41 13.59 -15.89
C LEU A 89 16.29 12.57 -15.72
N VAL A 90 16.67 11.29 -15.63
CA VAL A 90 15.76 10.20 -15.29
C VAL A 90 16.22 9.53 -14.01
N VAL A 91 15.36 9.43 -13.01
CA VAL A 91 15.64 8.72 -11.76
C VAL A 91 14.96 7.35 -11.78
N ILE A 92 15.71 6.29 -11.54
CA ILE A 92 15.18 4.93 -11.35
C ILE A 92 15.30 4.62 -9.86
N LYS A 93 14.17 4.41 -9.19
CA LYS A 93 14.11 4.18 -7.74
C LYS A 93 13.91 2.70 -7.45
N PRO A 94 14.96 1.91 -7.14
CA PRO A 94 14.77 0.54 -6.67
C PRO A 94 14.04 0.51 -5.32
N ASN A 95 13.76 -0.68 -4.83
CA ASN A 95 13.52 -0.96 -3.41
C ASN A 95 14.80 -1.59 -2.86
N ILE A 96 15.53 -0.87 -2.01
CA ILE A 96 16.64 -1.45 -1.22
C ILE A 96 16.19 -1.61 0.23
N SER A 97 15.82 -0.53 0.91
CA SER A 97 15.45 -0.49 2.34
C SER A 97 16.55 -0.99 3.30
N ILE A 98 16.95 -2.25 3.21
CA ILE A 98 18.05 -2.90 3.92
C ILE A 98 19.04 -3.52 2.92
N PRO A 99 20.32 -3.65 3.28
CA PRO A 99 21.33 -4.18 2.37
C PRO A 99 21.18 -5.71 2.28
N MET A 100 20.91 -6.21 1.07
CA MET A 100 20.75 -7.63 0.76
C MET A 100 21.22 -7.89 -0.68
N PRO A 101 21.66 -9.12 -1.01
CA PRO A 101 21.99 -9.47 -2.38
C PRO A 101 20.75 -9.51 -3.29
N ARG A 102 20.97 -9.28 -4.60
CA ARG A 102 19.94 -9.52 -5.62
C ARG A 102 19.41 -10.96 -5.56
N GLY A 103 18.13 -11.14 -5.86
CA GLY A 103 17.45 -12.44 -5.79
C GLY A 103 17.05 -12.87 -4.38
N SER A 104 17.25 -12.03 -3.36
CA SER A 104 16.72 -12.23 -2.01
C SER A 104 15.20 -12.04 -1.91
N GLY A 105 14.60 -11.31 -2.86
CA GLY A 105 13.21 -10.86 -2.80
C GLY A 105 12.94 -9.74 -1.79
N VAL A 106 13.97 -9.29 -1.08
CA VAL A 106 13.90 -8.12 -0.20
C VAL A 106 14.19 -6.85 -0.98
N VAL A 107 15.11 -6.94 -1.94
CA VAL A 107 15.58 -5.83 -2.79
C VAL A 107 15.33 -6.10 -4.26
N THR A 108 15.12 -5.04 -5.04
CA THR A 108 14.89 -5.14 -6.48
C THR A 108 16.09 -5.79 -7.17
N ASP A 109 15.87 -6.79 -8.01
CA ASP A 109 16.94 -7.42 -8.78
C ASP A 109 17.63 -6.38 -9.66
N ALA A 110 18.94 -6.21 -9.46
CA ALA A 110 19.73 -5.24 -10.21
C ALA A 110 19.67 -5.48 -11.74
N ARG A 111 19.39 -6.71 -12.19
CA ARG A 111 19.20 -7.01 -13.63
C ARG A 111 17.91 -6.40 -14.18
N LEU A 112 16.86 -6.28 -13.38
CA LEU A 112 15.66 -5.53 -13.76
C LEU A 112 15.97 -4.03 -13.87
N ILE A 113 16.74 -3.47 -12.92
CA ILE A 113 17.20 -2.08 -13.00
C ILE A 113 18.06 -1.83 -14.25
N ARG A 114 18.93 -2.79 -14.61
CA ARG A 114 19.68 -2.75 -15.88
C ARG A 114 18.74 -2.67 -17.08
N ALA A 115 17.72 -3.53 -17.13
CA ALA A 115 16.74 -3.55 -18.21
C ALA A 115 16.02 -2.22 -18.36
N VAL A 116 15.52 -1.65 -17.26
CA VAL A 116 14.86 -0.33 -17.24
C VAL A 116 15.82 0.76 -17.73
N ALA A 117 17.06 0.79 -17.24
CA ALA A 117 18.05 1.78 -17.65
C ALA A 117 18.40 1.71 -19.14
N VAL A 118 18.48 0.50 -19.72
CA VAL A 118 18.68 0.31 -21.16
C VAL A 118 17.51 0.88 -21.95
N LEU A 119 16.26 0.58 -21.55
CA LEU A 119 15.07 1.14 -22.22
C LEU A 119 15.01 2.66 -22.12
N VAL A 120 15.37 3.23 -20.98
CA VAL A 120 15.46 4.68 -20.78
C VAL A 120 16.50 5.28 -21.74
N HIS A 121 17.69 4.68 -21.83
CA HIS A 121 18.75 5.16 -22.74
C HIS A 121 18.35 5.05 -24.21
N GLU A 122 17.64 3.99 -24.61
CA GLU A 122 17.09 3.86 -25.96
C GLU A 122 16.08 4.97 -26.30
N ALA A 123 15.22 5.33 -25.33
CA ALA A 123 14.23 6.40 -25.50
C ALA A 123 14.85 7.81 -25.45
N ALA A 124 15.82 8.04 -24.55
CA ALA A 124 16.50 9.31 -24.35
C ALA A 124 18.03 9.13 -24.21
N PRO A 125 18.76 9.02 -25.33
CA PRO A 125 20.19 8.70 -25.31
C PRO A 125 21.08 9.70 -24.58
N ASN A 126 20.63 10.96 -24.43
CA ASN A 126 21.36 12.02 -23.76
C ASN A 126 20.96 12.23 -22.29
N ALA A 127 19.99 11.46 -21.78
CA ALA A 127 19.55 11.59 -20.41
C ALA A 127 20.62 11.08 -19.43
N ALA A 128 20.83 11.84 -18.36
CA ALA A 128 21.53 11.36 -17.18
C ALA A 128 20.59 10.44 -16.39
N ILE A 129 20.95 9.18 -16.22
CA ILE A 129 20.19 8.19 -15.45
C ILE A 129 20.73 8.12 -14.03
N ARG A 130 19.88 8.15 -13.01
CA ARG A 130 20.30 8.02 -11.61
C ARG A 130 19.53 6.90 -10.92
N ILE A 131 20.24 5.89 -10.44
CA ILE A 131 19.67 4.85 -9.57
C ILE A 131 19.62 5.46 -8.15
N GLY A 132 18.46 5.91 -7.72
CA GLY A 132 18.32 6.72 -6.51
C GLY A 132 17.54 6.02 -5.40
N GLU A 133 18.03 6.07 -4.18
CA GLU A 133 17.33 5.57 -2.99
C GLU A 133 17.71 6.41 -1.77
N ALA A 134 16.75 6.74 -0.92
CA ALA A 134 16.96 7.21 0.45
C ALA A 134 16.59 6.05 1.39
N PRO A 135 17.51 5.14 1.76
CA PRO A 135 17.20 3.96 2.57
C PRO A 135 16.98 4.29 4.06
N GLY A 136 16.12 3.52 4.74
CA GLY A 136 15.93 3.61 6.20
C GLY A 136 16.76 2.59 7.00
N GLY A 137 17.42 1.65 6.33
CA GLY A 137 18.04 0.49 6.97
C GLY A 137 19.53 0.29 6.64
N TRP A 138 20.21 1.30 6.09
CA TRP A 138 21.66 1.30 5.99
C TRP A 138 22.20 2.71 5.78
N ILE A 139 23.49 2.88 6.06
CA ILE A 139 24.26 4.11 5.86
C ILE A 139 25.55 3.73 5.16
N ALA A 140 25.81 4.32 3.99
CA ALA A 140 27.06 4.05 3.28
C ALA A 140 28.27 4.37 4.16
N PRO A 141 29.37 3.60 4.09
CA PRO A 141 30.60 3.90 4.82
C PRO A 141 31.10 5.33 4.58
N ALA A 142 30.89 5.87 3.38
CA ALA A 142 31.29 7.23 3.01
C ALA A 142 30.51 8.35 3.74
N THR A 143 29.34 8.04 4.30
CA THR A 143 28.43 8.99 4.96
C THR A 143 28.20 8.63 6.43
N ALA A 144 28.96 7.68 6.98
CA ALA A 144 28.81 7.23 8.36
C ALA A 144 28.91 8.37 9.38
N ASP A 145 29.75 9.38 9.11
CA ASP A 145 29.93 10.55 9.97
C ASP A 145 28.79 11.59 9.88
N SER A 146 27.80 11.38 8.99
CA SER A 146 26.72 12.34 8.71
C SER A 146 25.49 12.18 9.61
N VAL A 147 25.47 11.19 10.51
CA VAL A 147 24.34 10.92 11.40
C VAL A 147 24.69 11.13 12.87
N GLY A 148 23.81 11.80 13.62
CA GLY A 148 23.80 11.79 15.08
C GLY A 148 23.28 10.45 15.61
N TYR A 149 23.94 9.87 16.61
CA TYR A 149 23.81 8.45 16.96
C TYR A 149 22.77 8.20 18.08
N GLU A 150 21.75 7.38 17.80
CA GLU A 150 21.40 6.24 18.68
C GLU A 150 20.96 5.06 17.81
N ALA A 151 21.17 3.83 18.26
CA ALA A 151 20.86 2.63 17.49
C ALA A 151 19.38 2.58 17.08
N ASN A 152 19.12 2.16 15.84
CA ASN A 152 17.79 1.94 15.30
C ASN A 152 17.29 0.55 15.74
N PHE A 153 15.98 0.39 15.92
CA PHE A 153 15.35 -0.81 16.45
C PHE A 153 15.67 -2.12 15.66
N PHE A 154 15.84 -2.03 14.34
CA PHE A 154 16.19 -3.17 13.48
C PHE A 154 17.64 -3.65 13.65
N PHE A 155 18.50 -2.80 14.20
CA PHE A 155 19.93 -3.02 14.23
C PHE A 155 20.42 -2.92 15.66
N LYS A 156 20.82 -4.08 16.20
CA LYS A 156 21.27 -4.19 17.58
C LYS A 156 22.54 -3.35 17.82
N TRP A 157 23.35 -3.13 16.78
CA TRP A 157 24.56 -2.33 16.82
C TRP A 157 24.70 -1.39 15.62
N LEU A 158 25.35 -0.25 15.81
CA LEU A 158 25.65 0.72 14.75
C LEU A 158 26.42 0.10 13.57
N SER A 159 27.31 -0.85 13.85
CA SER A 159 28.04 -1.61 12.82
C SER A 159 27.11 -2.29 11.83
N ASP A 160 25.90 -2.63 12.26
CA ASP A 160 24.95 -3.39 11.47
C ASP A 160 24.20 -2.48 10.48
N LEU A 161 24.22 -1.14 10.68
CA LEU A 161 23.71 -0.16 9.71
C LEU A 161 24.76 0.27 8.69
N ILE A 162 26.05 0.23 9.02
CA ILE A 162 27.11 0.76 8.14
C ILE A 162 27.40 -0.28 7.05
N SER A 163 26.72 -0.13 5.93
CA SER A 163 26.82 -0.96 4.73
C SER A 163 26.43 -0.13 3.51
N ASP A 164 26.90 -0.52 2.33
CA ASP A 164 26.50 0.08 1.07
C ASP A 164 25.48 -0.83 0.38
N GLY A 165 24.19 -0.53 0.56
CA GLY A 165 23.12 -1.31 -0.07
C GLY A 165 23.13 -1.23 -1.61
N PHE A 166 23.73 -0.20 -2.21
CA PHE A 166 23.90 -0.17 -3.67
C PHE A 166 24.93 -1.19 -4.15
N GLU A 167 26.00 -1.38 -3.38
CA GLU A 167 27.03 -2.39 -3.66
C GLU A 167 26.48 -3.79 -3.41
N GLU A 168 25.90 -4.05 -2.22
CA GLU A 168 25.39 -5.38 -1.86
C GLU A 168 24.28 -5.88 -2.80
N GLY A 169 23.38 -4.99 -3.23
CA GLY A 169 22.34 -5.31 -4.21
C GLY A 169 22.85 -5.46 -5.65
N GLY A 170 24.09 -5.07 -5.94
CA GLY A 170 24.69 -5.14 -7.28
C GLY A 170 24.33 -3.98 -8.22
N TYR A 171 23.76 -2.89 -7.70
CA TYR A 171 23.39 -1.72 -8.51
C TYR A 171 24.61 -0.90 -8.94
N ARG A 172 25.67 -0.85 -8.11
CA ARG A 172 26.95 -0.23 -8.49
C ARG A 172 27.63 -0.96 -9.65
N ASP A 173 27.52 -2.30 -9.67
CA ASP A 173 27.99 -3.13 -10.78
C ASP A 173 27.25 -2.78 -12.07
N VAL A 174 25.92 -2.73 -12.03
CA VAL A 174 25.10 -2.33 -13.18
C VAL A 174 25.49 -0.94 -13.70
N ALA A 175 25.64 0.04 -12.81
CA ALA A 175 26.03 1.39 -13.21
C ALA A 175 27.43 1.42 -13.85
N ARG A 176 28.39 0.64 -13.33
CA ARG A 176 29.73 0.53 -13.91
C ARG A 176 29.68 -0.11 -15.30
N ASP A 177 29.00 -1.26 -15.43
CA ASP A 177 28.92 -2.00 -16.67
C ASP A 177 28.23 -1.20 -17.79
N LEU A 178 27.19 -0.43 -17.48
CA LEU A 178 26.50 0.42 -18.44
C LEU A 178 27.28 1.70 -18.80
N ARG A 179 28.06 2.26 -17.86
CA ARG A 179 29.00 3.37 -18.18
C ARG A 179 30.08 2.95 -19.17
N GLU A 180 30.60 1.73 -19.03
CA GLU A 180 31.57 1.17 -19.99
C GLU A 180 30.96 1.04 -21.39
N GLN A 181 29.63 0.97 -21.50
CA GLN A 181 28.87 0.98 -22.75
C GLN A 181 28.50 2.40 -23.22
N GLY A 182 28.92 3.44 -22.51
CA GLY A 182 28.70 4.84 -22.88
C GLY A 182 27.44 5.48 -22.30
N ILE A 183 26.74 4.82 -21.39
CA ILE A 183 25.51 5.35 -20.77
C ILE A 183 25.87 6.21 -19.54
N ASP A 184 25.37 7.46 -19.47
CA ASP A 184 25.50 8.30 -18.26
C ASP A 184 24.54 7.79 -17.18
N ILE A 185 25.04 6.90 -16.31
CA ILE A 185 24.27 6.34 -15.20
C ILE A 185 25.03 6.42 -13.88
N ALA A 186 24.38 6.66 -12.74
CA ALA A 186 25.03 6.62 -11.42
C ALA A 186 24.09 6.23 -10.29
N CYS A 187 24.62 5.56 -9.25
CA CYS A 187 23.90 5.42 -7.98
C CYS A 187 23.97 6.73 -7.18
N ILE A 188 22.86 7.17 -6.62
CA ILE A 188 22.77 8.35 -5.75
C ILE A 188 22.08 8.00 -4.43
N ASP A 189 22.74 8.29 -3.31
CA ASP A 189 22.12 8.19 -1.99
C ASP A 189 21.31 9.47 -1.74
N MET A 190 19.99 9.33 -1.74
CA MET A 190 19.04 10.44 -1.59
C MET A 190 18.77 10.76 -0.11
N ASN A 191 19.37 10.06 0.85
CA ASN A 191 19.33 10.49 2.25
C ASN A 191 20.02 11.84 2.46
N TRP A 192 21.00 12.15 1.63
CA TRP A 192 21.88 13.29 1.76
C TRP A 192 21.79 14.21 0.54
N GLY A 193 22.13 15.47 0.74
CA GLY A 193 22.08 16.48 -0.31
C GLY A 193 20.90 17.43 -0.13
N ARG A 194 20.50 18.06 -1.25
CA ARG A 194 19.43 19.05 -1.26
C ARG A 194 18.07 18.37 -1.24
N ASN A 195 17.11 19.09 -0.69
CA ASN A 195 15.72 18.70 -0.56
C ASN A 195 14.85 19.94 -0.66
N ASP A 196 13.57 19.73 -0.95
CA ASP A 196 12.57 20.79 -1.08
C ASP A 196 11.33 20.42 -0.25
N THR A 197 10.75 21.42 0.42
CA THR A 197 9.47 21.26 1.14
C THR A 197 8.31 21.42 0.18
N LEU A 198 7.41 20.45 0.17
CA LEU A 198 6.16 20.45 -0.58
C LEU A 198 4.99 20.41 0.40
N SER A 199 3.92 21.16 0.12
CA SER A 199 2.75 21.27 0.98
C SER A 199 1.46 21.14 0.19
N PHE A 200 0.39 20.72 0.86
CA PHE A 200 -0.95 20.67 0.30
C PHE A 200 -1.66 22.01 0.44
N ALA A 201 -2.39 22.43 -0.59
CA ALA A 201 -3.23 23.62 -0.49
C ALA A 201 -4.49 23.39 0.36
N ASP A 202 -4.92 22.13 0.44
CA ASP A 202 -6.16 21.63 1.05
C ASP A 202 -5.93 20.73 2.28
N GLY A 203 -4.69 20.63 2.76
CA GLY A 203 -4.28 19.71 3.83
C GLY A 203 -3.92 18.32 3.30
N GLY A 204 -3.00 17.65 4.00
CA GLY A 204 -2.66 16.25 3.75
C GLY A 204 -3.61 15.29 4.44
N LEU A 205 -3.55 14.01 4.07
CA LEU A 205 -4.25 12.96 4.81
C LEU A 205 -3.54 12.65 6.13
N ALA A 206 -2.22 12.49 6.10
CA ALA A 206 -1.39 12.23 7.28
C ALA A 206 -0.66 13.49 7.78
N GLU A 207 -0.03 14.24 6.88
CA GLU A 207 0.74 15.45 7.25
C GLU A 207 0.55 16.56 6.20
N ASP A 208 0.53 17.83 6.64
CA ASP A 208 0.29 18.97 5.76
C ASP A 208 1.46 19.28 4.80
N GLU A 209 2.67 18.84 5.13
CA GLU A 209 3.87 19.05 4.30
C GLU A 209 4.90 17.93 4.42
N TYR A 210 5.67 17.75 3.35
CA TYR A 210 6.75 16.77 3.26
C TYR A 210 7.99 17.40 2.63
N ILE A 211 9.17 17.00 3.11
CA ILE A 211 10.47 17.40 2.59
C ILE A 211 10.97 16.26 1.70
N ILE A 212 11.07 16.48 0.39
CA ILE A 212 11.39 15.46 -0.61
C ILE A 212 12.81 15.68 -1.15
N ALA A 213 13.54 14.60 -1.43
CA ALA A 213 14.87 14.69 -2.01
C ALA A 213 14.85 15.37 -3.39
N GLU A 214 15.74 16.36 -3.59
CA GLU A 214 15.81 17.16 -4.83
C GLU A 214 15.87 16.31 -6.12
N PRO A 215 16.60 15.16 -6.17
CA PRO A 215 16.64 14.36 -7.40
C PRO A 215 15.28 13.92 -7.93
N ILE A 216 14.29 13.70 -7.06
CA ILE A 216 12.92 13.34 -7.46
C ILE A 216 12.16 14.54 -8.02
N MET A 217 12.43 15.73 -7.48
CA MET A 217 11.75 16.97 -7.90
C MET A 217 12.31 17.54 -9.21
N GLU A 218 13.61 17.41 -9.41
CA GLU A 218 14.33 17.89 -10.60
C GLU A 218 14.29 16.88 -11.77
N ALA A 219 13.89 15.63 -11.52
CA ALA A 219 13.77 14.63 -12.57
C ALA A 219 12.70 15.03 -13.60
N ASP A 220 13.05 14.92 -14.89
CA ASP A 220 12.05 14.99 -15.95
C ASP A 220 11.10 13.78 -15.84
N VAL A 221 11.67 12.62 -15.51
CA VAL A 221 10.95 11.36 -15.26
C VAL A 221 11.55 10.63 -14.06
N TRP A 222 10.72 10.08 -13.18
CA TRP A 222 11.18 9.04 -12.25
C TRP A 222 10.33 7.78 -12.30
N ILE A 223 11.03 6.64 -12.25
CA ILE A 223 10.49 5.29 -12.43
C ILE A 223 10.65 4.55 -11.11
N ASN A 224 9.54 4.08 -10.55
CA ASN A 224 9.50 3.34 -9.29
C ASN A 224 9.63 1.84 -9.55
N CYS A 225 10.65 1.19 -8.99
CA CYS A 225 10.92 -0.24 -9.22
C CYS A 225 10.83 -1.06 -7.92
N PRO A 226 9.62 -1.29 -7.37
CA PRO A 226 9.42 -2.03 -6.13
C PRO A 226 9.57 -3.55 -6.30
N VAL A 227 9.49 -4.29 -5.19
CA VAL A 227 9.46 -5.78 -5.17
C VAL A 227 8.12 -6.27 -4.62
N MET A 228 7.61 -7.41 -5.11
CA MET A 228 6.44 -8.08 -4.53
C MET A 228 6.75 -8.71 -3.16
N LYS A 229 6.25 -8.12 -2.07
CA LYS A 229 6.53 -8.64 -0.72
C LYS A 229 5.45 -8.33 0.32
N THR A 230 5.27 -9.23 1.28
CA THR A 230 4.35 -9.03 2.42
C THR A 230 5.06 -8.37 3.61
N HIS A 231 4.54 -7.22 4.04
CA HIS A 231 5.01 -6.47 5.22
C HIS A 231 4.05 -5.31 5.52
N GLY A 232 3.98 -4.88 6.78
CA GLY A 232 3.24 -3.71 7.23
C GLY A 232 1.77 -3.82 6.86
N PRO A 233 1.23 -2.92 6.03
CA PRO A 233 -0.18 -2.93 5.68
C PRO A 233 -0.47 -3.95 4.57
N LYS A 234 -0.26 -5.24 4.89
CA LYS A 234 -0.41 -6.41 3.99
C LYS A 234 0.72 -6.56 2.97
N ILE A 235 0.86 -5.63 2.02
CA ILE A 235 1.87 -5.69 0.94
C ILE A 235 2.77 -4.45 0.91
N THR A 236 3.93 -4.57 0.28
CA THR A 236 4.92 -3.48 0.18
C THR A 236 5.49 -3.37 -1.22
N VAL A 237 4.65 -2.89 -2.15
CA VAL A 237 4.97 -2.70 -3.56
C VAL A 237 5.21 -1.22 -3.84
N SER A 238 4.56 -0.60 -4.82
CA SER A 238 4.91 0.73 -5.31
C SER A 238 4.56 1.83 -4.31
N MET A 239 3.37 1.77 -3.71
CA MET A 239 2.85 2.78 -2.77
C MET A 239 3.80 2.96 -1.60
N LYS A 240 4.25 1.84 -1.01
CA LYS A 240 5.18 1.90 0.12
C LYS A 240 6.63 2.15 -0.28
N ASN A 241 7.06 1.80 -1.50
CA ASN A 241 8.43 2.05 -1.92
C ASN A 241 8.78 3.55 -1.91
N ARG A 242 7.79 4.45 -1.98
CA ARG A 242 7.95 5.91 -1.92
C ARG A 242 8.56 6.44 -0.64
N TYR A 243 8.53 5.69 0.47
CA TYR A 243 9.33 6.07 1.64
C TYR A 243 10.82 6.28 1.30
N GLY A 244 11.29 5.67 0.21
CA GLY A 244 12.63 5.85 -0.35
C GLY A 244 12.93 7.20 -1.02
N ILE A 245 11.99 8.16 -1.06
CA ILE A 245 12.22 9.53 -1.55
C ILE A 245 12.39 10.54 -0.42
N LEU A 246 12.14 10.10 0.82
CA LEU A 246 12.23 10.92 2.02
C LEU A 246 13.67 10.91 2.55
N PRO A 247 14.36 12.06 2.61
CA PRO A 247 15.77 12.11 2.94
C PRO A 247 16.02 11.84 4.43
N GLY A 248 16.91 10.90 4.73
CA GLY A 248 17.35 10.58 6.09
C GLY A 248 18.06 11.73 6.82
N SER A 249 18.58 12.74 6.11
CA SER A 249 19.05 14.00 6.72
C SER A 249 17.96 14.80 7.43
N VAL A 250 16.70 14.54 7.08
CA VAL A 250 15.52 15.19 7.68
C VAL A 250 14.83 14.21 8.61
N TYR A 251 14.45 13.04 8.09
CA TYR A 251 13.61 12.08 8.81
C TYR A 251 14.39 11.02 9.59
N GLY A 252 15.72 11.03 9.49
CA GLY A 252 16.59 10.04 10.11
C GLY A 252 16.65 8.72 9.34
N VAL A 253 17.53 7.82 9.80
CA VAL A 253 17.68 6.44 9.29
C VAL A 253 17.30 5.50 10.43
N SER A 254 16.02 5.45 10.84
CA SER A 254 14.92 4.64 10.27
C SER A 254 13.77 5.36 9.55
N LYS A 255 13.82 6.68 9.38
CA LYS A 255 12.67 7.56 9.04
C LYS A 255 11.57 7.65 10.09
N GLN A 256 11.29 6.58 10.84
CA GLN A 256 10.30 6.61 11.94
C GLN A 256 10.75 7.49 13.11
N ARG A 257 12.06 7.58 13.35
CA ARG A 257 12.57 8.23 14.56
C ARG A 257 12.78 9.74 14.41
N GLY A 258 13.05 10.22 13.20
CA GLY A 258 13.42 11.62 12.99
C GLY A 258 14.89 11.90 13.26
N THR A 259 15.19 13.19 13.35
CA THR A 259 16.47 13.77 13.72
C THR A 259 16.30 14.67 14.93
N GLU A 260 17.39 15.26 15.45
CA GLU A 260 17.28 16.29 16.51
C GLU A 260 16.46 17.51 16.08
N SER A 261 16.43 17.80 14.77
CA SER A 261 15.82 19.00 14.19
C SER A 261 14.46 18.78 13.53
N HIS A 262 14.03 17.53 13.35
CA HIS A 262 12.78 17.21 12.65
C HIS A 262 12.20 15.90 13.15
N ALA A 263 10.88 15.86 13.31
CA ALA A 263 10.18 14.64 13.69
C ALA A 263 10.36 13.53 12.64
N GLY A 264 10.24 12.28 13.08
CA GLY A 264 10.13 11.16 12.15
C GLY A 264 8.80 11.19 11.41
N MET A 265 8.66 10.29 10.45
CA MET A 265 7.41 10.16 9.71
C MET A 265 6.41 9.27 10.45
N PRO A 266 5.11 9.46 10.22
CA PRO A 266 4.08 8.50 10.59
C PRO A 266 4.44 7.08 10.10
N HIS A 267 4.46 6.16 11.05
CA HIS A 267 4.71 4.71 10.84
C HIS A 267 3.75 3.87 11.69
N ALA A 268 2.68 4.47 12.22
CA ALA A 268 1.63 3.72 12.90
C ALA A 268 0.73 3.03 11.86
N PRO A 269 0.09 1.88 12.20
CA PRO A 269 -0.86 1.21 11.31
C PRO A 269 -1.99 2.13 10.83
N SER A 270 -2.41 3.09 11.66
CA SER A 270 -3.50 4.03 11.38
C SER A 270 -3.17 5.11 10.35
N GLU A 271 -1.89 5.42 10.10
CA GLU A 271 -1.47 6.60 9.32
C GLU A 271 -0.56 6.22 8.13
N ALA A 272 0.00 5.01 8.13
CA ALA A 272 1.03 4.64 7.15
C ALA A 272 0.52 4.64 5.70
N GLU A 273 -0.73 4.23 5.48
CA GLU A 273 -1.34 4.24 4.14
C GLU A 273 -1.79 5.64 3.70
N GLU A 274 -2.19 6.51 4.63
CA GLU A 274 -2.46 7.93 4.36
C GLU A 274 -1.20 8.64 3.86
N LEU A 275 -0.07 8.44 4.55
CA LEU A 275 1.22 8.97 4.11
C LEU A 275 1.61 8.45 2.71
N MET A 276 1.35 7.16 2.41
CA MET A 276 1.62 6.61 1.08
C MET A 276 0.85 7.34 -0.03
N VAL A 277 -0.40 7.73 0.23
CA VAL A 277 -1.23 8.50 -0.70
C VAL A 277 -0.74 9.96 -0.81
N ASP A 278 -0.39 10.59 0.32
CA ASP A 278 0.16 11.94 0.34
C ASP A 278 1.44 12.08 -0.49
N LEU A 279 2.38 11.12 -0.34
CA LEU A 279 3.61 11.12 -1.13
C LEU A 279 3.33 11.00 -2.62
N TRP A 280 2.32 10.25 -3.02
CA TRP A 280 1.95 10.14 -4.43
C TRP A 280 1.33 11.44 -4.96
N ARG A 281 0.46 12.11 -4.19
CA ARG A 281 -0.11 13.42 -4.55
C ARG A 281 0.99 14.46 -4.80
N LEU A 282 2.03 14.49 -3.96
CA LEU A 282 3.09 15.51 -4.03
C LEU A 282 4.18 15.20 -5.05
N ALA A 283 4.56 13.93 -5.16
CA ALA A 283 5.65 13.47 -6.01
C ALA A 283 5.20 12.25 -6.83
N PRO A 284 4.38 12.44 -7.89
CA PRO A 284 3.92 11.34 -8.71
C PRO A 284 5.05 10.74 -9.56
N GLU A 285 5.18 9.41 -9.56
CA GLU A 285 5.97 8.66 -10.54
C GLU A 285 5.32 8.65 -11.91
N ASP A 286 6.15 8.47 -12.92
CA ASP A 286 5.72 8.42 -14.32
C ASP A 286 5.53 6.97 -14.80
N LEU A 287 6.17 6.01 -14.12
CA LEU A 287 6.07 4.58 -14.41
C LEU A 287 6.44 3.74 -13.18
N VAL A 288 5.72 2.64 -12.97
CA VAL A 288 6.07 1.60 -12.01
C VAL A 288 6.49 0.33 -12.75
N VAL A 289 7.62 -0.25 -12.37
CA VAL A 289 8.12 -1.55 -12.89
C VAL A 289 8.37 -2.48 -11.71
N VAL A 290 7.40 -3.34 -11.39
CA VAL A 290 7.48 -4.24 -10.25
C VAL A 290 8.35 -5.44 -10.56
N ASP A 291 9.32 -5.69 -9.68
CA ASP A 291 10.08 -6.93 -9.62
C ASP A 291 9.27 -8.02 -8.91
N GLY A 292 8.71 -8.91 -9.71
CA GLY A 292 8.15 -10.19 -9.27
C GLY A 292 9.05 -11.36 -9.70
N ILE A 293 10.35 -11.20 -9.90
CA ILE A 293 11.21 -12.34 -10.26
C ILE A 293 11.32 -13.25 -9.04
N VAL A 294 11.75 -12.67 -7.92
CA VAL A 294 11.70 -13.27 -6.59
C VAL A 294 11.06 -12.25 -5.66
N GLY A 295 9.90 -12.58 -5.11
CA GLY A 295 9.26 -11.83 -4.04
C GLY A 295 9.66 -12.34 -2.65
N HIS A 296 8.96 -11.87 -1.60
CA HIS A 296 9.27 -12.25 -0.22
C HIS A 296 8.03 -12.27 0.68
N GLU A 297 7.86 -13.32 1.49
CA GLU A 297 6.68 -13.54 2.36
C GLU A 297 7.04 -13.66 3.86
N GLU A 298 6.03 -13.69 4.74
CA GLU A 298 6.15 -13.95 6.20
C GLU A 298 6.87 -12.84 7.01
N GLY A 299 6.70 -11.57 6.63
CA GLY A 299 7.19 -10.43 7.42
C GLY A 299 8.52 -9.88 6.91
N GLY A 300 8.41 -8.88 6.03
CA GLY A 300 9.52 -8.27 5.30
C GLY A 300 10.66 -7.71 6.16
N LEU A 301 11.79 -7.55 5.46
CA LEU A 301 13.17 -7.43 5.93
C LEU A 301 13.86 -8.81 5.98
N GLN A 302 14.61 -9.15 7.03
CA GLN A 302 15.53 -10.31 7.02
C GLN A 302 14.90 -11.65 7.40
N ASN A 303 13.71 -11.66 8.02
CA ASN A 303 13.19 -12.84 8.71
C ASN A 303 12.12 -13.63 7.92
N GLY A 304 11.82 -13.22 6.69
CA GLY A 304 10.85 -13.92 5.85
C GLY A 304 11.50 -14.86 4.83
N THR A 305 10.70 -15.34 3.89
CA THR A 305 11.12 -16.37 2.93
C THR A 305 11.05 -15.84 1.49
N PRO A 306 12.13 -15.96 0.69
CA PRO A 306 12.09 -15.66 -0.74
C PRO A 306 11.13 -16.59 -1.48
N ILE A 307 10.32 -16.04 -2.38
CA ILE A 307 9.33 -16.77 -3.17
C ILE A 307 9.51 -16.40 -4.64
N ARG A 308 9.91 -17.38 -5.46
CA ARG A 308 10.10 -17.15 -6.90
C ARG A 308 8.77 -17.21 -7.61
N THR A 309 8.44 -16.16 -8.35
CA THR A 309 7.24 -16.10 -9.18
C THR A 309 7.58 -15.85 -10.66
N ASN A 310 8.77 -15.32 -10.96
CA ASN A 310 9.28 -15.04 -12.32
C ASN A 310 8.30 -14.21 -13.17
N GLN A 311 7.86 -13.08 -12.61
CA GLN A 311 6.90 -12.16 -13.23
C GLN A 311 7.43 -10.71 -13.19
N VAL A 312 6.98 -9.89 -14.15
CA VAL A 312 7.19 -8.44 -14.15
C VAL A 312 5.83 -7.77 -14.36
N LEU A 313 5.53 -6.77 -13.53
CA LEU A 313 4.36 -5.92 -13.70
C LEU A 313 4.80 -4.51 -14.10
N VAL A 314 4.07 -3.88 -15.00
CA VAL A 314 4.32 -2.49 -15.40
C VAL A 314 3.01 -1.74 -15.51
N GLY A 315 2.96 -0.52 -14.99
CA GLY A 315 1.82 0.36 -15.11
C GLY A 315 2.20 1.80 -14.76
N ARG A 316 1.35 2.75 -15.15
CA ARG A 316 1.55 4.18 -14.83
C ARG A 316 0.83 4.61 -13.56
N ASN A 317 -0.25 3.91 -13.24
CA ASN A 317 -1.01 4.16 -12.04
C ASN A 317 -0.55 3.20 -10.92
N PRO A 318 0.07 3.71 -9.85
CA PRO A 318 0.64 2.91 -8.78
C PRO A 318 -0.41 2.19 -7.92
N VAL A 319 -1.61 2.77 -7.78
CA VAL A 319 -2.71 2.08 -7.10
C VAL A 319 -3.16 0.88 -7.93
N ALA A 320 -3.36 1.06 -9.24
CA ALA A 320 -3.71 -0.06 -10.12
C ALA A 320 -2.66 -1.18 -10.07
N VAL A 321 -1.37 -0.83 -10.11
CA VAL A 321 -0.26 -1.78 -10.04
C VAL A 321 -0.23 -2.54 -8.71
N ASP A 322 -0.42 -1.85 -7.58
CA ASP A 322 -0.41 -2.49 -6.27
C ASP A 322 -1.65 -3.37 -6.05
N LEU A 323 -2.82 -3.00 -6.59
CA LEU A 323 -4.01 -3.86 -6.59
C LEU A 323 -3.79 -5.13 -7.43
N THR A 324 -3.16 -5.02 -8.60
CA THR A 324 -2.78 -6.21 -9.39
C THR A 324 -1.77 -7.07 -8.64
N ALA A 325 -0.76 -6.49 -8.00
CA ALA A 325 0.21 -7.22 -7.21
C ALA A 325 -0.45 -7.92 -6.00
N ALA A 326 -1.38 -7.25 -5.31
CA ALA A 326 -2.18 -7.84 -4.23
C ALA A 326 -2.93 -9.09 -4.70
N TYR A 327 -3.60 -9.01 -5.85
CA TYR A 327 -4.32 -10.12 -6.45
C TYR A 327 -3.39 -11.32 -6.69
N LEU A 328 -2.27 -11.08 -7.37
CA LEU A 328 -1.26 -12.10 -7.71
C LEU A 328 -0.66 -12.75 -6.45
N MET A 329 -0.46 -11.98 -5.38
CA MET A 329 0.03 -12.47 -4.08
C MET A 329 -1.05 -13.21 -3.26
N GLY A 330 -2.27 -13.33 -3.76
CA GLY A 330 -3.36 -14.04 -3.09
C GLY A 330 -4.10 -13.23 -2.02
N PHE A 331 -3.91 -11.92 -1.95
CA PHE A 331 -4.76 -11.03 -1.16
C PHE A 331 -6.06 -10.73 -1.91
N ASN A 332 -7.07 -10.22 -1.21
CA ASN A 332 -8.19 -9.55 -1.85
C ASN A 332 -7.76 -8.10 -2.12
N PRO A 333 -7.71 -7.63 -3.39
CA PRO A 333 -7.30 -6.26 -3.69
C PRO A 333 -8.18 -5.20 -3.04
N ASP A 334 -9.47 -5.48 -2.83
CA ASP A 334 -10.39 -4.54 -2.20
C ASP A 334 -10.14 -4.40 -0.68
N ASP A 335 -9.18 -5.15 -0.10
CA ASP A 335 -8.69 -4.98 1.27
C ASP A 335 -7.56 -3.93 1.40
N MET A 336 -7.17 -3.29 0.30
CA MET A 336 -6.10 -2.30 0.25
C MET A 336 -6.65 -0.90 0.51
N GLU A 337 -6.50 -0.42 1.75
CA GLU A 337 -7.12 0.83 2.20
C GLU A 337 -6.50 2.06 1.50
N PHE A 338 -5.23 2.01 1.11
CA PHE A 338 -4.62 3.05 0.26
C PHE A 338 -5.40 3.32 -1.04
N ALA A 339 -6.14 2.34 -1.60
CA ALA A 339 -6.92 2.54 -2.82
C ALA A 339 -8.18 3.37 -2.54
N LEU A 340 -8.83 3.11 -1.40
CA LEU A 340 -9.96 3.92 -0.93
C LEU A 340 -9.51 5.34 -0.54
N LEU A 341 -8.39 5.46 0.16
CA LEU A 341 -7.83 6.76 0.54
C LEU A 341 -7.43 7.60 -0.68
N ALA A 342 -6.84 6.96 -1.71
CA ALA A 342 -6.55 7.60 -2.99
C ALA A 342 -7.82 8.13 -3.67
N ASP A 343 -8.89 7.33 -3.72
CA ASP A 343 -10.18 7.74 -4.31
C ASP A 343 -10.77 8.99 -3.64
N LYS A 344 -10.71 9.06 -2.30
CA LYS A 344 -11.19 10.23 -1.53
C LYS A 344 -10.51 11.54 -1.94
N VAL A 345 -9.27 11.49 -2.42
CA VAL A 345 -8.50 12.67 -2.86
C VAL A 345 -8.45 12.82 -4.38
N GLY A 346 -9.32 12.09 -5.10
CA GLY A 346 -9.47 12.17 -6.56
C GLY A 346 -8.39 11.43 -7.35
N LEU A 347 -7.67 10.51 -6.70
CA LEU A 347 -6.74 9.59 -7.34
C LEU A 347 -7.41 8.22 -7.46
N GLY A 348 -7.05 7.41 -8.45
CA GLY A 348 -7.72 6.12 -8.66
C GLY A 348 -6.74 5.04 -9.07
N PRO A 349 -7.20 3.82 -9.37
CA PRO A 349 -8.59 3.37 -9.25
C PRO A 349 -8.99 3.08 -7.79
N ARG A 350 -10.30 3.11 -7.50
CA ARG A 350 -10.82 2.74 -6.16
C ARG A 350 -10.85 1.22 -5.98
N ARG A 351 -11.14 0.51 -7.06
CA ARG A 351 -11.46 -0.93 -7.04
C ARG A 351 -10.66 -1.69 -8.09
N PHE A 352 -10.51 -2.99 -7.87
CA PHE A 352 -9.75 -3.81 -8.81
C PHE A 352 -10.48 -4.07 -10.14
N ASP A 353 -11.81 -4.04 -10.17
CA ASP A 353 -12.59 -4.19 -11.42
C ASP A 353 -12.45 -2.98 -12.36
N GLU A 354 -11.88 -1.87 -11.89
CA GLU A 354 -11.49 -0.70 -12.68
C GLU A 354 -10.09 -0.83 -13.31
N VAL A 355 -9.35 -1.91 -13.00
CA VAL A 355 -8.05 -2.22 -13.58
C VAL A 355 -8.21 -3.14 -14.79
N GLU A 356 -7.53 -2.82 -15.88
CA GLU A 356 -7.38 -3.71 -17.03
C GLU A 356 -5.97 -4.30 -17.05
N VAL A 357 -5.88 -5.62 -16.92
CA VAL A 357 -4.59 -6.33 -16.98
C VAL A 357 -4.37 -6.89 -18.39
N THR A 358 -3.21 -6.59 -18.96
CA THR A 358 -2.79 -7.05 -20.29
C THR A 358 -1.59 -7.99 -20.19
N GLY A 359 -1.38 -8.82 -21.20
CA GLY A 359 -0.29 -9.81 -21.21
C GLY A 359 -0.78 -11.16 -20.70
N ALA A 360 -0.20 -11.64 -19.61
CA ALA A 360 -0.48 -12.97 -19.07
C ALA A 360 -1.81 -13.04 -18.30
N ASP A 361 -2.36 -14.26 -18.18
CA ASP A 361 -3.58 -14.52 -17.40
C ASP A 361 -3.30 -14.41 -15.89
N LEU A 362 -4.13 -13.63 -15.19
CA LEU A 362 -3.97 -13.34 -13.76
C LEU A 362 -4.09 -14.59 -12.88
N ASP A 363 -5.05 -15.46 -13.18
CA ASP A 363 -5.36 -16.63 -12.34
C ASP A 363 -4.27 -17.70 -12.49
N GLU A 364 -3.77 -17.89 -13.70
CA GLU A 364 -2.66 -18.80 -13.97
C GLU A 364 -1.34 -18.36 -13.32
N HIS A 365 -1.20 -17.06 -13.03
CA HIS A 365 0.01 -16.44 -12.46
C HIS A 365 -0.10 -16.15 -10.96
N ARG A 366 -1.29 -16.36 -10.38
CA ARG A 366 -1.54 -16.13 -8.96
C ARG A 366 -0.82 -17.15 -8.10
N GLN A 367 -0.09 -16.66 -7.10
CA GLN A 367 0.54 -17.46 -6.07
C GLN A 367 0.28 -16.83 -4.71
N ARG A 368 -0.39 -17.56 -3.82
CA ARG A 368 -0.74 -17.03 -2.50
C ARG A 368 0.49 -16.98 -1.60
N PHE A 369 0.86 -15.78 -1.17
CA PHE A 369 1.97 -15.52 -0.26
C PHE A 369 1.47 -15.61 1.18
N LYS A 370 2.37 -16.00 2.10
CA LYS A 370 2.10 -15.90 3.53
C LYS A 370 2.04 -14.44 3.98
N LYS A 371 1.03 -14.12 4.77
CA LYS A 371 0.83 -12.80 5.37
C LYS A 371 1.90 -12.48 6.40
N ALA A 372 2.11 -11.19 6.63
CA ALA A 372 3.16 -10.70 7.52
C ALA A 372 2.77 -10.71 9.02
N GLY A 373 1.52 -10.98 9.37
CA GLY A 373 1.05 -10.77 10.74
C GLY A 373 1.77 -11.59 11.81
N GLY A 374 2.18 -12.82 11.50
CA GLY A 374 2.97 -13.65 12.41
C GLY A 374 4.30 -13.02 12.84
N ALA A 375 4.93 -12.20 11.98
CA ALA A 375 6.14 -11.46 12.32
C ALA A 375 5.88 -10.30 13.30
N TYR A 376 4.64 -9.82 13.39
CA TYR A 376 4.23 -8.72 14.27
C TYR A 376 3.71 -9.17 15.64
N GLU A 377 3.46 -10.47 15.84
CA GLU A 377 2.99 -11.03 17.13
C GLU A 377 4.08 -11.04 18.23
N GLY A 378 5.33 -10.68 17.91
CA GLY A 378 6.41 -10.48 18.86
C GLY A 378 6.26 -9.24 19.75
N TRP A 379 7.15 -9.10 20.74
CA TRP A 379 7.12 -8.11 21.83
C TRP A 379 7.10 -6.61 21.43
N PHE A 380 7.16 -6.26 20.13
CA PHE A 380 7.61 -4.94 19.69
C PHE A 380 6.68 -4.15 18.76
N TYR A 381 5.70 -4.76 18.08
CA TYR A 381 4.82 -4.03 17.14
C TYR A 381 3.39 -3.83 17.62
N GLY A 382 3.08 -4.28 18.85
CA GLY A 382 1.71 -4.32 19.32
C GLY A 382 0.87 -5.27 18.47
N GLY A 383 -0.31 -5.64 18.98
CA GLY A 383 -1.21 -6.49 18.21
C GLY A 383 -1.74 -5.85 16.92
N GLU A 384 -1.58 -4.54 16.72
CA GLU A 384 -2.26 -3.79 15.65
C GLU A 384 -1.65 -4.04 14.27
N TRP A 385 -0.32 -4.01 14.12
CA TRP A 385 0.31 -4.39 12.85
C TRP A 385 0.01 -5.83 12.45
N ALA A 386 -0.05 -6.74 13.42
CA ALA A 386 -0.45 -8.13 13.17
C ALA A 386 -1.88 -8.20 12.62
N GLN A 387 -2.78 -7.39 13.17
CA GLN A 387 -4.17 -7.30 12.73
C GLN A 387 -4.28 -6.70 11.32
N VAL A 388 -3.67 -5.55 11.04
CA VAL A 388 -3.73 -4.90 9.72
C VAL A 388 -3.08 -5.75 8.63
N ALA A 389 -1.99 -6.47 8.95
CA ALA A 389 -1.32 -7.35 8.01
C ALA A 389 -2.14 -8.63 7.68
N ASN A 390 -2.95 -9.11 8.62
CA ASN A 390 -3.68 -10.36 8.48
C ASN A 390 -5.12 -10.18 8.01
N TYR A 391 -5.81 -9.14 8.45
CA TYR A 391 -7.24 -8.99 8.25
C TYR A 391 -7.56 -7.95 7.18
N GLY A 392 -8.53 -8.30 6.35
CA GLY A 392 -9.12 -7.45 5.33
C GLY A 392 -10.02 -6.37 5.92
N MET A 393 -10.54 -5.51 5.06
CA MET A 393 -11.37 -4.37 5.45
C MET A 393 -12.80 -4.81 5.76
N GLY A 394 -13.30 -4.37 6.91
CA GLY A 394 -14.70 -4.54 7.30
C GLY A 394 -15.58 -3.40 6.78
N PRO A 395 -16.89 -3.41 7.12
CA PRO A 395 -17.77 -2.29 6.84
C PRO A 395 -17.35 -1.06 7.67
N ARG A 396 -17.12 0.05 6.96
CA ARG A 396 -16.78 1.35 7.54
C ARG A 396 -17.88 2.41 7.40
N TYR A 397 -18.86 2.15 6.55
CA TYR A 397 -20.11 2.93 6.52
C TYR A 397 -21.19 2.24 7.35
N TRP A 398 -21.74 2.97 8.31
CA TRP A 398 -22.79 2.50 9.20
C TRP A 398 -23.89 3.54 9.33
N THR A 399 -25.12 3.05 9.42
CA THR A 399 -26.26 3.83 9.89
C THR A 399 -26.50 3.47 11.35
N LEU A 400 -26.51 4.44 12.26
CA LEU A 400 -26.60 4.19 13.70
C LEU A 400 -27.99 4.51 14.25
N LYS A 401 -28.44 3.74 15.25
CA LYS A 401 -29.69 3.96 15.99
C LYS A 401 -29.40 3.94 17.49
N GLY A 402 -29.77 5.01 18.19
CA GLY A 402 -29.51 5.21 19.62
C GLY A 402 -28.72 6.49 19.90
N PRO A 403 -28.09 6.63 21.09
CA PRO A 403 -27.97 5.62 22.14
C PRO A 403 -29.27 5.37 22.91
N PHE A 404 -29.47 4.12 23.36
CA PHE A 404 -30.55 3.70 24.26
C PHE A 404 -29.99 3.27 25.63
N ALA A 405 -30.87 2.98 26.59
CA ALA A 405 -30.48 2.36 27.86
C ALA A 405 -29.87 0.96 27.63
N ALA A 406 -28.92 0.54 28.47
CA ALA A 406 -28.17 -0.72 28.30
C ALA A 406 -29.03 -2.00 28.18
N ASP A 407 -30.24 -2.00 28.73
CA ASP A 407 -31.20 -3.10 28.68
C ASP A 407 -32.14 -3.06 27.46
N HIS A 408 -32.04 -2.02 26.62
CA HIS A 408 -32.84 -1.91 25.40
C HIS A 408 -32.50 -3.02 24.42
N THR A 409 -33.53 -3.72 23.93
CA THR A 409 -33.45 -4.80 22.96
C THR A 409 -34.52 -4.62 21.88
N LEU A 410 -34.17 -4.91 20.63
CA LEU A 410 -35.16 -5.03 19.54
C LEU A 410 -35.77 -6.43 19.58
N GLY A 411 -37.08 -6.53 19.32
CA GLY A 411 -37.77 -7.82 19.27
C GLY A 411 -37.36 -8.65 18.04
N ALA A 412 -37.44 -9.98 18.11
CA ALA A 412 -37.10 -10.84 16.97
C ALA A 412 -37.93 -10.52 15.69
N GLY A 413 -39.21 -10.21 15.85
CA GLY A 413 -40.07 -9.78 14.73
C GLY A 413 -39.73 -8.40 14.18
N GLU A 414 -39.15 -7.52 15.00
CA GLU A 414 -38.66 -6.20 14.58
C GLU A 414 -37.34 -6.35 13.81
N LEU A 415 -36.40 -7.15 14.31
CA LEU A 415 -35.14 -7.46 13.64
C LEU A 415 -35.36 -8.14 12.27
N ALA A 416 -36.29 -9.09 12.19
CA ALA A 416 -36.61 -9.79 10.95
C ALA A 416 -37.32 -8.91 9.90
N ALA A 417 -37.94 -7.81 10.32
CA ALA A 417 -38.63 -6.88 9.44
C ALA A 417 -37.86 -5.56 9.24
N LEU A 418 -36.62 -5.48 9.73
CA LEU A 418 -35.85 -4.26 9.75
C LEU A 418 -35.43 -3.86 8.33
N ASP A 419 -35.66 -2.60 7.98
CA ASP A 419 -35.21 -1.99 6.73
C ASP A 419 -34.68 -0.58 7.03
N PRO A 420 -33.43 -0.48 7.51
CA PRO A 420 -32.84 0.80 7.91
C PRO A 420 -32.76 1.73 6.71
N ILE A 421 -33.34 2.92 6.87
CA ILE A 421 -33.25 4.01 5.91
C ILE A 421 -32.45 5.12 6.57
N PRO A 422 -31.28 5.52 6.02
CA PRO A 422 -30.51 6.60 6.60
C PRO A 422 -31.31 7.90 6.67
N GLY A 423 -31.22 8.59 7.82
CA GLY A 423 -31.92 9.84 8.11
C GLY A 423 -33.42 9.72 8.41
N GLU A 424 -34.02 8.53 8.31
CA GLU A 424 -35.44 8.30 8.62
C GLU A 424 -35.66 7.56 9.94
N GLY A 425 -36.70 7.97 10.69
CA GLY A 425 -36.98 7.43 12.01
C GLY A 425 -35.92 7.84 13.03
N ASP A 426 -35.37 6.87 13.77
CA ASP A 426 -34.26 7.12 14.72
C ASP A 426 -32.90 6.69 14.15
N TRP A 427 -32.81 6.45 12.83
CA TRP A 427 -31.54 6.13 12.17
C TRP A 427 -30.81 7.42 11.78
N SER A 428 -29.50 7.44 11.98
CA SER A 428 -28.64 8.54 11.55
C SER A 428 -28.56 8.63 10.03
N GLU A 429 -28.00 9.72 9.51
CA GLU A 429 -27.38 9.69 8.18
C GLU A 429 -26.21 8.67 8.17
N PRO A 430 -25.71 8.23 7.00
CA PRO A 430 -24.56 7.34 6.96
C PRO A 430 -23.34 7.98 7.63
N ILE A 431 -22.69 7.22 8.51
CA ILE A 431 -21.49 7.63 9.21
C ILE A 431 -20.33 6.79 8.67
N TRP A 432 -19.28 7.47 8.25
CA TRP A 432 -18.01 6.89 7.88
C TRP A 432 -17.11 6.77 9.12
N PHE A 433 -16.43 5.64 9.26
CA PHE A 433 -15.35 5.42 10.23
C PHE A 433 -14.05 5.17 9.48
N ASP A 434 -12.98 5.85 9.87
CA ASP A 434 -11.70 5.75 9.16
C ASP A 434 -10.98 4.40 9.37
N HIS A 435 -11.43 3.55 10.30
CA HIS A 435 -10.81 2.26 10.59
C HIS A 435 -11.85 1.15 10.76
N ASP A 436 -11.45 -0.11 10.53
CA ASP A 436 -12.26 -1.32 10.81
C ASP A 436 -12.57 -1.54 12.30
N ARG A 437 -11.90 -0.78 13.19
CA ARG A 437 -12.26 -0.64 14.60
C ARG A 437 -13.26 0.50 14.68
N ILE A 438 -14.53 0.17 14.80
CA ILE A 438 -15.61 1.14 14.90
C ILE A 438 -15.60 1.70 16.33
N ASP A 439 -15.09 2.92 16.47
CA ASP A 439 -14.96 3.61 17.75
C ASP A 439 -16.18 4.50 18.03
N LEU A 440 -17.14 3.95 18.78
CA LEU A 440 -18.37 4.67 19.12
C LEU A 440 -18.15 5.67 20.27
N GLU A 441 -17.07 5.55 21.04
CA GLU A 441 -16.71 6.53 22.06
C GLU A 441 -16.19 7.81 21.40
N GLU A 442 -15.40 7.70 20.34
CA GLU A 442 -15.00 8.87 19.54
C GLU A 442 -16.22 9.60 18.95
N HIS A 443 -17.21 8.85 18.46
CA HIS A 443 -18.41 9.43 17.85
C HIS A 443 -19.40 10.05 18.87
N PHE A 444 -19.73 9.33 19.94
CA PHE A 444 -20.75 9.76 20.91
C PHE A 444 -20.19 10.41 22.19
N GLY A 445 -18.88 10.38 22.37
CA GLY A 445 -18.22 10.75 23.62
C GLY A 445 -18.40 9.69 24.73
N ASN A 446 -18.19 10.11 25.97
CA ASN A 446 -18.13 9.23 27.15
C ASN A 446 -19.52 8.76 27.61
N LEU A 447 -20.21 7.99 26.78
CA LEU A 447 -21.44 7.30 27.15
C LEU A 447 -21.16 6.18 28.15
N SER A 448 -22.17 5.86 28.97
CA SER A 448 -22.11 4.71 29.88
C SER A 448 -23.51 4.15 30.11
N LYS A 449 -23.59 2.83 30.35
CA LYS A 449 -24.85 2.09 30.51
C LYS A 449 -25.81 2.34 29.35
N SER A 450 -25.26 2.31 28.14
CA SER A 450 -26.00 2.55 26.91
C SER A 450 -25.80 1.41 25.92
N VAL A 451 -26.63 1.41 24.89
CA VAL A 451 -26.48 0.54 23.72
C VAL A 451 -26.72 1.34 22.45
N VAL A 452 -25.96 1.04 21.40
CA VAL A 452 -26.14 1.56 20.04
C VAL A 452 -26.31 0.40 19.09
N TYR A 453 -27.21 0.56 18.13
CA TYR A 453 -27.34 -0.35 17.00
C TYR A 453 -26.65 0.25 15.80
N GLY A 454 -25.86 -0.55 15.08
CA GLY A 454 -25.33 -0.20 13.77
C GLY A 454 -25.95 -1.10 12.71
N ALA A 455 -26.28 -0.53 11.56
CA ALA A 455 -26.75 -1.30 10.42
C ALA A 455 -26.04 -0.90 9.13
N THR A 456 -25.78 -1.89 8.29
CA THR A 456 -25.24 -1.73 6.94
C THR A 456 -25.68 -2.90 6.09
N TRP A 457 -25.81 -2.69 4.79
CA TRP A 457 -26.14 -3.74 3.83
C TRP A 457 -24.88 -4.28 3.19
N PHE A 458 -24.94 -5.50 2.69
CA PHE A 458 -23.89 -6.05 1.84
C PHE A 458 -24.40 -6.99 0.77
N SER A 459 -23.65 -7.12 -0.33
CA SER A 459 -23.95 -8.06 -1.41
C SER A 459 -22.93 -9.19 -1.48
N VAL A 460 -23.42 -10.42 -1.64
CA VAL A 460 -22.61 -11.63 -1.85
C VAL A 460 -22.84 -12.13 -3.28
N ALA A 461 -21.75 -12.30 -4.03
CA ALA A 461 -21.82 -12.73 -5.42
C ALA A 461 -22.24 -14.20 -5.60
N GLU A 462 -21.69 -15.09 -4.77
CA GLU A 462 -21.92 -16.53 -4.83
C GLU A 462 -22.23 -17.10 -3.46
N GLU A 463 -23.17 -18.05 -3.41
CA GLU A 463 -23.48 -18.77 -2.18
C GLU A 463 -22.27 -19.62 -1.74
N GLY A 464 -21.94 -19.59 -0.45
CA GLY A 464 -20.87 -20.43 0.07
C GLY A 464 -20.54 -20.26 1.54
N PRO A 465 -19.59 -21.08 2.03
CA PRO A 465 -19.07 -20.97 3.37
C PRO A 465 -18.25 -19.69 3.54
N VAL A 466 -18.33 -19.09 4.73
CA VAL A 466 -17.58 -17.89 5.11
C VAL A 466 -17.00 -18.01 6.51
N ARG A 467 -16.06 -17.13 6.83
CA ARG A 467 -15.58 -16.92 8.20
C ARG A 467 -16.03 -15.56 8.71
N PHE A 468 -16.85 -15.54 9.74
CA PHE A 468 -17.16 -14.30 10.46
C PHE A 468 -16.07 -14.02 11.47
N LEU A 469 -15.55 -12.80 11.45
CA LEU A 469 -14.60 -12.28 12.43
C LEU A 469 -15.31 -11.22 13.24
N ALA A 470 -15.45 -11.42 14.55
CA ALA A 470 -16.10 -10.46 15.45
C ALA A 470 -15.12 -10.05 16.56
N GLY A 471 -15.10 -8.76 16.87
CA GLY A 471 -14.31 -8.19 17.95
C GLY A 471 -15.11 -7.14 18.70
N SER A 472 -14.98 -7.10 20.02
CA SER A 472 -15.56 -6.05 20.84
C SER A 472 -14.85 -5.98 22.18
N ASP A 473 -14.82 -4.81 22.81
CA ASP A 473 -14.30 -4.67 24.17
C ASP A 473 -15.38 -4.91 25.24
N GLU A 474 -16.66 -4.73 24.89
CA GLU A 474 -17.82 -5.05 25.72
C GLU A 474 -18.85 -5.86 24.93
N GLY A 475 -20.09 -5.95 25.43
CA GLY A 475 -21.12 -6.78 24.84
C GLY A 475 -21.41 -6.43 23.39
N LEU A 476 -21.41 -7.43 22.51
CA LEU A 476 -21.71 -7.30 21.09
C LEU A 476 -22.64 -8.43 20.68
N THR A 477 -23.73 -8.10 20.01
CA THR A 477 -24.60 -9.09 19.34
C THR A 477 -24.70 -8.74 17.87
N VAL A 478 -24.62 -9.74 16.99
CA VAL A 478 -24.66 -9.55 15.53
C VAL A 478 -25.75 -10.42 14.91
N TRP A 479 -26.48 -9.81 13.99
CA TRP A 479 -27.50 -10.46 13.17
C TRP A 479 -27.21 -10.25 11.68
N ILE A 480 -27.52 -11.28 10.90
CA ILE A 480 -27.63 -11.18 9.43
C ILE A 480 -29.05 -11.59 9.08
N ASP A 481 -29.78 -10.72 8.36
CA ASP A 481 -31.19 -10.90 7.98
C ASP A 481 -32.11 -11.26 9.17
N GLY A 482 -31.85 -10.64 10.32
CA GLY A 482 -32.58 -10.89 11.57
C GLY A 482 -32.23 -12.19 12.28
N GLN A 483 -31.40 -13.06 11.69
CA GLN A 483 -30.86 -14.25 12.36
C GLN A 483 -29.63 -13.88 13.19
N GLN A 484 -29.65 -14.17 14.49
CA GLN A 484 -28.50 -13.95 15.36
C GLN A 484 -27.39 -14.95 15.02
N ILE A 485 -26.21 -14.43 14.69
CA ILE A 485 -25.03 -15.24 14.34
C ILE A 485 -23.94 -15.20 15.42
N TYR A 486 -23.95 -14.18 16.27
CA TYR A 486 -22.91 -13.99 17.27
C TYR A 486 -23.44 -13.24 18.49
N THR A 487 -22.92 -13.59 19.68
CA THR A 487 -23.11 -12.81 20.89
C THR A 487 -21.90 -12.93 21.81
N HIS A 488 -21.54 -11.81 22.43
CA HIS A 488 -20.57 -11.68 23.51
C HIS A 488 -21.16 -10.77 24.58
N GLU A 489 -20.97 -11.11 25.85
CA GLU A 489 -21.56 -10.36 26.97
C GLU A 489 -20.52 -9.81 27.95
N ASP A 490 -19.29 -10.33 27.90
CA ASP A 490 -18.22 -9.98 28.84
C ASP A 490 -17.44 -8.74 28.38
N ARG A 491 -16.50 -8.31 29.22
CA ARG A 491 -15.55 -7.24 28.90
C ARG A 491 -14.17 -7.81 28.61
N ARG A 492 -13.54 -7.35 27.54
CA ARG A 492 -12.18 -7.71 27.13
C ARG A 492 -11.46 -6.52 26.49
N SER A 493 -10.18 -6.70 26.15
CA SER A 493 -9.51 -5.77 25.24
C SER A 493 -9.86 -6.16 23.82
N HIS A 494 -10.46 -5.24 23.05
CA HIS A 494 -10.78 -5.45 21.64
C HIS A 494 -9.54 -5.80 20.80
N LYS A 495 -9.72 -6.76 19.90
CA LYS A 495 -8.87 -7.02 18.72
C LYS A 495 -9.75 -7.33 17.51
N LEU A 496 -9.27 -6.99 16.31
CA LEU A 496 -9.84 -7.45 15.06
C LEU A 496 -9.81 -8.99 15.02
N GLY A 497 -11.00 -9.59 14.90
CA GLY A 497 -11.18 -11.03 14.86
C GLY A 497 -10.90 -11.76 16.17
N ASP A 498 -11.21 -11.14 17.33
CA ASP A 498 -11.18 -11.83 18.64
C ASP A 498 -11.86 -13.21 18.59
N ASP A 499 -13.03 -13.27 17.96
CA ASP A 499 -13.77 -14.50 17.71
C ASP A 499 -13.89 -14.80 16.22
N ARG A 500 -13.73 -16.08 15.89
CA ARG A 500 -13.80 -16.61 14.51
C ARG A 500 -14.93 -17.64 14.43
N LEU A 501 -15.96 -17.36 13.65
CA LEU A 501 -17.14 -18.23 13.54
C LEU A 501 -17.34 -18.71 12.12
N GLU A 502 -17.58 -20.01 11.97
CA GLU A 502 -18.01 -20.58 10.69
C GLU A 502 -19.41 -20.08 10.35
N GLY A 503 -19.60 -19.77 9.07
CA GLY A 503 -20.88 -19.30 8.54
C GLY A 503 -21.11 -19.79 7.12
N HIS A 504 -22.31 -19.53 6.63
CA HIS A 504 -22.70 -19.76 5.25
C HIS A 504 -23.62 -18.62 4.83
N LEU A 505 -23.40 -18.05 3.64
CA LEU A 505 -24.21 -16.98 3.10
C LEU A 505 -24.75 -17.40 1.73
N SER A 506 -26.00 -17.04 1.45
CA SER A 506 -26.57 -17.17 0.11
C SER A 506 -26.04 -16.06 -0.81
N ALA A 507 -26.14 -16.25 -2.12
CA ALA A 507 -25.94 -15.14 -3.05
C ALA A 507 -27.09 -14.12 -2.90
N GLY A 508 -26.78 -12.83 -3.02
CA GLY A 508 -27.75 -11.75 -2.94
C GLY A 508 -27.40 -10.67 -1.92
N GLU A 509 -28.39 -9.82 -1.62
CA GLU A 509 -28.27 -8.74 -0.65
C GLU A 509 -28.68 -9.21 0.75
N HIS A 510 -27.95 -8.72 1.74
CA HIS A 510 -28.09 -9.08 3.14
C HIS A 510 -28.01 -7.84 4.04
N LEU A 511 -28.76 -7.84 5.13
CA LEU A 511 -28.69 -6.81 6.15
C LEU A 511 -27.82 -7.28 7.32
N LEU A 512 -26.73 -6.56 7.59
CA LEU A 512 -25.92 -6.71 8.79
C LEU A 512 -26.40 -5.73 9.87
N VAL A 513 -26.71 -6.26 11.05
CA VAL A 513 -27.07 -5.45 12.23
C VAL A 513 -26.17 -5.83 13.39
N VAL A 514 -25.65 -4.84 14.10
CA VAL A 514 -24.90 -5.01 15.34
C VAL A 514 -25.59 -4.29 16.47
N ARG A 515 -25.47 -4.83 17.68
CA ARG A 515 -25.86 -4.18 18.95
C ARG A 515 -24.61 -4.11 19.82
N ALA A 516 -24.05 -2.93 19.96
CA ALA A 516 -22.87 -2.67 20.77
C ALA A 516 -23.28 -2.08 22.12
N VAL A 517 -22.85 -2.71 23.21
CA VAL A 517 -23.12 -2.28 24.58
C VAL A 517 -21.95 -1.45 25.11
N GLN A 518 -22.27 -0.32 25.72
CA GLN A 518 -21.31 0.49 26.45
C GLN A 518 -21.61 0.48 27.94
N GLY A 519 -20.67 -0.06 28.70
CA GLY A 519 -20.62 -0.08 30.15
C GLY A 519 -19.54 0.85 30.68
N ARG A 520 -18.29 0.37 30.66
CA ARG A 520 -17.09 1.06 31.15
C ARG A 520 -15.88 0.90 30.21
N GLY A 521 -16.09 0.31 29.03
CA GLY A 521 -15.06 0.14 28.01
C GLY A 521 -14.84 1.41 27.18
N ARG A 522 -14.15 1.22 26.06
CA ARG A 522 -13.87 2.18 25.00
C ARG A 522 -14.97 2.21 23.92
N PHE A 523 -16.07 1.48 24.12
CA PHE A 523 -17.21 1.41 23.20
C PHE A 523 -16.82 1.03 21.76
N VAL A 524 -16.00 -0.01 21.59
CA VAL A 524 -15.45 -0.37 20.28
C VAL A 524 -15.86 -1.76 19.83
N PHE A 525 -16.11 -1.90 18.53
CA PHE A 525 -16.35 -3.21 17.92
C PHE A 525 -15.75 -3.30 16.52
N SER A 526 -15.67 -4.52 16.00
CA SER A 526 -15.38 -4.80 14.62
C SER A 526 -16.12 -6.06 14.16
N PHE A 527 -16.45 -6.11 12.88
CA PHE A 527 -17.03 -7.29 12.24
C PHE A 527 -16.49 -7.41 10.83
N ASN A 528 -16.10 -8.60 10.38
CA ASN A 528 -15.73 -8.84 8.99
C ASN A 528 -16.23 -10.21 8.50
N ILE A 529 -16.48 -10.30 7.19
CA ILE A 529 -16.90 -11.51 6.48
C ILE A 529 -15.76 -11.91 5.55
N CYS A 530 -15.08 -12.99 5.88
CA CYS A 530 -13.82 -13.39 5.25
C CYS A 530 -13.93 -14.72 4.50
N GLU A 531 -12.91 -15.00 3.68
CA GLU A 531 -12.67 -16.33 3.11
C GLU A 531 -12.67 -17.40 4.24
N PRO A 532 -13.23 -18.60 4.00
CA PRO A 532 -13.32 -19.68 4.99
C PRO A 532 -11.98 -20.43 5.16
N ILE A 533 -10.89 -19.69 5.40
CA ILE A 533 -9.54 -20.23 5.57
C ILE A 533 -9.17 -20.21 7.06
N ASP A 534 -8.76 -21.37 7.58
CA ASP A 534 -8.34 -21.51 8.99
C ASP A 534 -6.88 -21.14 9.22
N ASP A 535 -6.00 -21.49 8.28
CA ASP A 535 -4.56 -21.25 8.37
C ASP A 535 -4.26 -19.76 8.46
N MET A 536 -3.76 -19.32 9.63
CA MET A 536 -3.48 -17.92 9.93
C MET A 536 -2.40 -17.30 9.05
N LEU A 537 -1.59 -18.09 8.36
CA LEU A 537 -0.65 -17.58 7.36
C LEU A 537 -1.35 -17.01 6.13
N TYR A 538 -2.61 -17.40 5.89
CA TYR A 538 -3.37 -17.07 4.68
C TYR A 538 -4.77 -16.50 4.95
N ALA A 539 -5.31 -16.74 6.14
CA ALA A 539 -6.66 -16.36 6.53
C ALA A 539 -6.86 -14.84 6.63
N GLY A 540 -8.13 -14.42 6.63
CA GLY A 540 -8.52 -13.06 7.00
C GLY A 540 -8.75 -12.09 5.84
N ASN A 541 -8.53 -12.49 4.58
CA ASN A 541 -9.01 -11.68 3.46
C ASN A 541 -10.53 -11.56 3.52
N THR A 542 -11.07 -10.39 3.24
CA THR A 542 -12.51 -10.22 3.06
C THR A 542 -12.98 -11.09 1.89
N LEU A 543 -14.19 -11.62 1.97
CA LEU A 543 -14.78 -12.45 0.92
C LEU A 543 -14.72 -11.69 -0.43
N PRO A 544 -14.11 -12.27 -1.49
CA PRO A 544 -13.99 -11.57 -2.77
C PRO A 544 -15.34 -11.14 -3.33
N GLY A 545 -15.41 -9.91 -3.84
CA GLY A 545 -16.64 -9.33 -4.42
C GLY A 545 -17.66 -8.83 -3.40
N LEU A 546 -17.41 -8.96 -2.10
CA LEU A 546 -18.24 -8.38 -1.05
C LEU A 546 -18.26 -6.85 -1.15
N ARG A 547 -19.44 -6.24 -1.07
CA ARG A 547 -19.60 -4.78 -1.07
C ARG A 547 -20.51 -4.40 0.09
N TYR A 548 -20.09 -3.44 0.91
CA TYR A 548 -20.89 -2.88 1.98
C TYR A 548 -21.46 -1.53 1.56
N TYR A 549 -22.71 -1.24 1.92
CA TYR A 549 -23.35 0.04 1.62
C TYR A 549 -24.41 0.37 2.69
N PRO A 550 -24.50 1.62 3.16
CA PRO A 550 -25.42 2.01 4.22
C PRO A 550 -26.89 2.12 3.74
N ASP A 551 -27.13 2.27 2.43
CA ASP A 551 -28.45 2.37 1.82
C ASP A 551 -28.57 1.45 0.59
N ARG A 552 -29.37 0.38 0.68
CA ARG A 552 -29.62 -0.55 -0.43
C ARG A 552 -30.30 0.07 -1.65
N ARG A 553 -30.88 1.27 -1.52
CA ARG A 553 -31.49 2.00 -2.64
C ARG A 553 -30.45 2.74 -3.47
N ARG A 554 -29.23 2.92 -2.94
CA ARG A 554 -28.11 3.63 -3.56
C ARG A 554 -26.77 2.93 -3.26
N PRO A 555 -26.60 1.67 -3.67
CA PRO A 555 -25.42 0.89 -3.32
C PRO A 555 -24.11 1.43 -3.94
N ASP A 556 -24.21 2.16 -5.05
CA ASP A 556 -23.05 2.71 -5.77
C ASP A 556 -22.60 4.09 -5.28
N ASP A 557 -23.36 4.73 -4.37
CA ASP A 557 -23.04 6.08 -3.85
C ASP A 557 -21.94 6.07 -2.77
N PHE A 558 -21.55 4.89 -2.25
CA PHE A 558 -20.76 4.76 -1.01
C PHE A 558 -19.49 3.93 -1.17
#